data_AF-A0A968MWW0-F1
#
_entry.id   AF-A0A968MWW0-F1
#
_cell.length_a   1.000
_cell.length_b   1.000
_cell.length_c   1.000
_cell.angle_alpha   90.00
_cell.angle_beta   90.00
_cell.angle_gamma   90.00
#
_symmetry.space_group_name_H-M   'P 1'
#
loop_
_entity.id
_entity.type
_entity.pdbx_description
1 polymer ?
#
loop_
_entity_poly.entity_id
_entity_poly.type
_entity_poly.pdbx_seq_one_letter_code
_entity_poly.pdbx_strand_id
1 'polypeptide(L)'
;MILLPLICSGQTTIDEIINDMILPHEGLPHGVPFTVDWSQNPRKGATEPGEGWTAAIAWGQVYEWSEGSLSSQYSHPIKDLEMYYLSKTDYKWVFIIKIPLKVSGANYVEDFAGDVNKPADIRTESDGSISTTCGDGYNFHFWPSTGRFTIPNDIAGCFVTVKARLILDDINGIDDRDKAKYLMSVGGDWWLSLTAPWDNWKTNWDIGIGRFRFITPEWKSFNMYSVPEDTMRNNPPLYTVASPTNIDMLITDYPEMEVFPVPCKGICNIEFLFRIQLMYQ
;
A
#
# COMPACT_ATOMS: atom_id res chain seq x y z
N MET A 1 11.63 24.67 31.20
CA MET A 1 10.89 23.48 30.76
C MET A 1 11.00 23.45 29.24
N ILE A 2 11.89 22.62 28.71
CA ILE A 2 12.12 22.52 27.26
C ILE A 2 11.03 21.61 26.72
N LEU A 3 10.10 22.17 25.95
CA LEU A 3 9.16 21.38 25.15
C LEU A 3 9.97 20.71 24.04
N LEU A 4 10.31 19.44 24.24
CA LEU A 4 10.70 18.57 23.14
C LEU A 4 9.46 18.43 22.23
N PRO A 5 9.58 18.66 20.91
CA PRO A 5 8.48 18.38 20.01
C PRO A 5 8.17 16.88 20.08
N LEU A 6 6.89 16.54 20.31
CA LEU A 6 6.41 15.20 20.02
C LEU A 6 6.66 14.96 18.53
N ILE A 7 7.69 14.19 18.20
CA ILE A 7 7.79 13.57 16.89
C ILE A 7 6.62 12.60 16.82
N CYS A 8 5.62 12.91 16.00
CA CYS A 8 4.51 12.01 15.75
C CYS A 8 5.08 10.76 15.07
N SER A 9 5.29 9.69 15.83
CA SER A 9 5.75 8.40 15.28
C SER A 9 4.73 7.93 14.23
N GLY A 10 5.17 7.75 12.98
CA GLY A 10 4.33 7.27 11.88
C GLY A 10 4.07 8.28 10.74
N GLN A 11 4.83 9.37 10.66
CA GLN A 11 4.80 10.33 9.55
C GLN A 11 5.93 10.05 8.56
N THR A 12 5.59 9.96 7.28
CA THR A 12 6.53 9.65 6.19
C THR A 12 7.21 10.93 5.70
N THR A 13 8.53 10.89 5.58
CA THR A 13 9.32 12.00 5.04
C THR A 13 9.48 11.89 3.51
N ILE A 14 9.75 13.02 2.85
CA ILE A 14 10.05 13.02 1.42
C ILE A 14 11.31 12.20 1.09
N ASP A 15 12.31 12.21 1.97
CA ASP A 15 13.53 11.44 1.78
C ASP A 15 13.28 9.93 1.93
N GLU A 16 12.37 9.50 2.81
CA GLU A 16 11.95 8.10 2.86
C GLU A 16 11.27 7.65 1.57
N ILE A 17 10.35 8.47 1.03
CA ILE A 17 9.69 8.19 -0.25
C ILE A 17 10.73 8.04 -1.38
N ILE A 18 11.67 8.98 -1.44
CA ILE A 18 12.71 8.98 -2.46
C ILE A 18 13.63 7.78 -2.31
N ASN A 19 14.09 7.52 -1.08
CA ASN A 19 14.96 6.39 -0.76
C ASN A 19 14.32 5.04 -1.15
N ASP A 20 12.99 4.92 -1.04
CA ASP A 20 12.26 3.72 -1.45
C ASP A 20 12.34 3.43 -2.97
N MET A 21 12.78 4.39 -3.81
CA MET A 21 12.98 4.18 -5.25
C MET A 21 14.44 4.34 -5.74
N ILE A 22 15.40 4.65 -4.84
CA ILE A 22 16.81 4.84 -5.22
C ILE A 22 17.79 3.93 -4.50
N LEU A 23 17.50 3.54 -3.26
CA LEU A 23 18.40 2.69 -2.49
C LEU A 23 18.13 1.21 -2.78
N PRO A 24 19.14 0.33 -2.64
CA PRO A 24 18.93 -1.12 -2.69
C PRO A 24 17.93 -1.59 -1.64
N HIS A 25 17.43 -2.81 -1.80
CA HIS A 25 16.58 -3.46 -0.78
C HIS A 25 17.32 -3.60 0.56
N GLU A 26 16.59 -3.52 1.68
CA GLU A 26 17.16 -3.78 3.02
C GLU A 26 17.49 -5.27 3.22
N GLY A 27 16.78 -6.14 2.50
CA GLY A 27 17.01 -7.58 2.41
C GLY A 27 16.43 -8.11 1.11
N LEU A 28 16.82 -9.32 0.71
CA LEU A 28 16.32 -9.92 -0.52
C LEU A 28 15.04 -10.72 -0.24
N PRO A 29 14.01 -10.61 -1.10
CA PRO A 29 12.84 -11.47 -1.01
C PRO A 29 13.24 -12.93 -1.24
N HIS A 30 12.74 -13.85 -0.41
CA HIS A 30 12.94 -15.28 -0.60
C HIS A 30 12.27 -15.77 -1.90
N GLY A 31 12.83 -16.81 -2.51
CA GLY A 31 12.29 -17.45 -3.71
C GLY A 31 12.38 -16.65 -5.02
N VAL A 32 12.87 -15.39 -4.99
CA VAL A 32 13.01 -14.57 -6.20
C VAL A 32 14.40 -14.78 -6.82
N PRO A 33 14.51 -15.22 -8.09
CA PRO A 33 15.80 -15.39 -8.73
C PRO A 33 16.54 -14.05 -8.93
N PHE A 34 17.85 -14.03 -8.69
CA PHE A 34 18.72 -12.86 -8.93
C PHE A 34 18.72 -12.33 -10.36
N THR A 35 18.29 -13.15 -11.34
CA THR A 35 18.16 -12.74 -12.74
C THR A 35 16.95 -11.85 -12.99
N VAL A 36 16.03 -11.76 -12.03
CA VAL A 36 14.86 -10.88 -12.09
C VAL A 36 15.30 -9.46 -11.75
N ASP A 37 14.91 -8.49 -12.57
CA ASP A 37 15.42 -7.11 -12.54
C ASP A 37 15.05 -6.33 -11.26
N TRP A 38 13.96 -6.69 -10.59
CA TRP A 38 13.52 -6.12 -9.32
C TRP A 38 14.02 -6.89 -8.09
N SER A 39 14.81 -7.96 -8.26
CA SER A 39 15.22 -8.83 -7.14
C SER A 39 16.15 -8.16 -6.12
N GLN A 40 16.91 -7.13 -6.53
CA GLN A 40 17.96 -6.50 -5.68
C GLN A 40 17.75 -5.00 -5.45
N ASN A 41 17.02 -4.34 -6.34
CA ASN A 41 16.80 -2.90 -6.32
C ASN A 41 15.33 -2.59 -6.64
N PRO A 42 14.81 -1.43 -6.21
CA PRO A 42 13.55 -0.93 -6.72
C PRO A 42 13.59 -0.86 -8.24
N ARG A 43 12.43 -1.07 -8.87
CA ARG A 43 12.30 -1.05 -10.33
C ARG A 43 11.41 0.09 -10.75
N LYS A 44 11.88 0.89 -11.71
CA LYS A 44 11.05 1.90 -12.38
C LYS A 44 10.34 1.26 -13.56
N GLY A 45 9.02 1.40 -13.60
CA GLY A 45 8.19 0.98 -14.73
C GLY A 45 7.78 2.17 -15.60
N ALA A 46 6.58 2.08 -16.17
CA ALA A 46 6.00 3.11 -17.01
C ALA A 46 5.52 4.30 -16.16
N THR A 47 6.12 5.47 -16.39
CA THR A 47 5.71 6.71 -15.71
C THR A 47 4.25 7.07 -16.00
N GLU A 48 3.81 6.94 -17.26
CA GLU A 48 2.46 7.28 -17.71
C GLU A 48 1.73 6.05 -18.27
N PRO A 49 0.38 6.03 -18.25
CA PRO A 49 -0.38 4.96 -18.87
C PRO A 49 -0.21 4.94 -20.39
N GLY A 50 -0.43 3.76 -20.99
CA GLY A 50 -0.48 3.62 -22.44
C GLY A 50 -1.65 4.38 -23.07
N GLU A 51 -1.55 4.68 -24.36
CA GLU A 51 -2.63 5.35 -25.10
C GLU A 51 -3.93 4.53 -25.01
N GLY A 52 -5.02 5.18 -24.60
CA GLY A 52 -6.34 4.54 -24.44
C GLY A 52 -6.49 3.68 -23.19
N TRP A 53 -5.50 3.64 -22.30
CA TRP A 53 -5.58 2.92 -21.04
C TRP A 53 -6.30 3.77 -20.00
N THR A 54 -7.31 3.17 -19.36
CA THR A 54 -8.31 3.92 -18.58
C THR A 54 -8.38 3.49 -17.13
N ALA A 55 -7.52 2.57 -16.69
CA ALA A 55 -7.54 2.05 -15.35
C ALA A 55 -6.16 1.92 -14.73
N ALA A 56 -6.13 1.89 -13.41
CA ALA A 56 -4.94 1.59 -12.63
C ALA A 56 -5.29 0.82 -11.35
N ILE A 57 -4.28 0.19 -10.76
CA ILE A 57 -4.41 -0.46 -9.47
C ILE A 57 -3.10 -0.31 -8.71
N ALA A 58 -3.20 -0.07 -7.40
CA ALA A 58 -2.06 -0.22 -6.50
C ALA A 58 -2.04 -1.64 -5.95
N TRP A 59 -0.85 -2.14 -5.67
CA TRP A 59 -0.64 -3.43 -5.06
C TRP A 59 0.53 -3.39 -4.09
N GLY A 60 0.63 -4.41 -3.25
CA GLY A 60 1.81 -4.64 -2.43
C GLY A 60 2.11 -6.11 -2.28
N GLN A 61 3.29 -6.39 -1.74
CA GLN A 61 3.81 -7.74 -1.61
C GLN A 61 4.64 -7.89 -0.34
N VAL A 62 4.43 -8.99 0.36
CA VAL A 62 5.16 -9.36 1.58
C VAL A 62 5.88 -10.67 1.36
N TYR A 63 7.16 -10.70 1.70
CA TYR A 63 8.06 -11.84 1.54
C TYR A 63 8.73 -12.19 2.86
N GLU A 64 9.06 -13.47 3.03
CA GLU A 64 10.12 -13.85 3.95
C GLU A 64 11.47 -13.34 3.44
N TRP A 65 12.38 -13.01 4.35
CA TRP A 65 13.74 -12.70 3.98
C TRP A 65 14.47 -13.94 3.47
N SER A 66 15.27 -13.79 2.41
CA SER A 66 15.98 -14.90 1.76
C SER A 66 16.94 -15.67 2.67
N GLU A 67 17.45 -15.04 3.74
CA GLU A 67 18.32 -15.71 4.72
C GLU A 67 17.54 -16.38 5.86
N GLY A 68 16.20 -16.33 5.79
CA GLY A 68 15.27 -16.98 6.69
C GLY A 68 14.60 -16.03 7.68
N SER A 69 13.41 -16.43 8.10
CA SER A 69 12.65 -15.87 9.23
C SER A 69 12.36 -17.01 10.20
N LEU A 70 12.60 -16.82 11.50
CA LEU A 70 12.47 -17.91 12.48
C LEU A 70 11.05 -18.12 13.00
N SER A 71 10.02 -17.58 12.36
CA SER A 71 8.69 -17.66 12.95
C SER A 71 7.54 -17.56 11.95
N SER A 72 6.76 -18.62 11.90
CA SER A 72 5.42 -18.71 11.31
C SER A 72 4.31 -18.13 12.20
N GLN A 73 4.66 -17.45 13.31
CA GLN A 73 3.72 -16.95 14.33
C GLN A 73 3.49 -15.44 14.26
N TYR A 74 3.86 -14.78 13.15
CA TYR A 74 3.73 -13.33 13.02
C TYR A 74 2.77 -12.95 11.89
N SER A 75 1.96 -11.96 12.21
CA SER A 75 1.02 -11.34 11.29
C SER A 75 1.49 -9.94 10.95
N HIS A 76 1.16 -9.50 9.74
CA HIS A 76 1.56 -8.20 9.22
C HIS A 76 0.33 -7.32 8.99
N PRO A 77 -0.10 -6.54 10.00
CA PRO A 77 -1.13 -5.54 9.83
C PRO A 77 -0.80 -4.58 8.70
N ILE A 78 -1.68 -4.48 7.72
CA ILE A 78 -1.61 -3.60 6.57
C ILE A 78 -2.82 -2.68 6.60
N LYS A 79 -2.57 -1.38 6.38
CA LYS A 79 -3.63 -0.38 6.23
C LYS A 79 -3.20 0.76 5.33
N ASP A 80 -4.17 1.59 5.00
CA ASP A 80 -3.97 2.85 4.30
C ASP A 80 -3.24 2.67 2.96
N LEU A 81 -3.67 1.68 2.16
CA LEU A 81 -3.22 1.54 0.77
C LEU A 81 -3.85 2.67 -0.07
N GLU A 82 -2.99 3.56 -0.56
CA GLU A 82 -3.38 4.74 -1.32
C GLU A 82 -2.60 4.82 -2.63
N MET A 83 -3.22 5.44 -3.63
CA MET A 83 -2.63 5.68 -4.93
C MET A 83 -3.02 7.08 -5.40
N TYR A 84 -2.05 7.79 -5.95
CA TYR A 84 -2.19 9.14 -6.42
C TYR A 84 -1.64 9.25 -7.84
N TYR A 85 -2.19 10.14 -8.65
CA TYR A 85 -1.54 10.62 -9.86
C TYR A 85 -1.06 12.06 -9.68
N LEU A 86 0.00 12.41 -10.38
CA LEU A 86 0.45 13.80 -10.51
C LEU A 86 -0.24 14.40 -11.74
N SER A 87 -1.00 15.49 -11.60
CA SER A 87 -1.59 16.20 -12.75
C SER A 87 -0.49 16.84 -13.61
N LYS A 88 -0.58 16.75 -14.95
CA LYS A 88 0.28 17.53 -15.86
C LYS A 88 -0.13 19.00 -15.89
N THR A 89 -1.39 19.28 -15.58
CA THR A 89 -1.97 20.62 -15.63
C THR A 89 -1.40 21.53 -14.54
N ASP A 90 -1.36 21.05 -13.29
CA ASP A 90 -1.01 21.89 -12.14
C ASP A 90 0.06 21.31 -11.21
N TYR A 91 0.63 20.14 -11.55
CA TYR A 91 1.64 19.43 -10.77
C TYR A 91 1.22 19.14 -9.33
N LYS A 92 -0.08 18.93 -9.09
CA LYS A 92 -0.58 18.45 -7.79
C LYS A 92 -0.89 16.97 -7.80
N TRP A 93 -0.66 16.34 -6.66
CA TRP A 93 -1.05 14.95 -6.41
C TRP A 93 -2.55 14.86 -6.13
N VAL A 94 -3.23 13.99 -6.88
CA VAL A 94 -4.67 13.75 -6.77
C VAL A 94 -4.92 12.26 -6.55
N PHE A 95 -5.84 11.94 -5.65
CA PHE A 95 -6.17 10.56 -5.31
C PHE A 95 -6.76 9.81 -6.52
N ILE A 96 -6.23 8.62 -6.79
CA ILE A 96 -6.90 7.54 -7.54
C ILE A 96 -7.62 6.63 -6.55
N ILE A 97 -6.91 6.22 -5.50
CA ILE A 97 -7.40 5.32 -4.45
C ILE A 97 -7.35 6.06 -3.12
N LYS A 98 -8.48 6.10 -2.41
CA LYS A 98 -8.64 6.86 -1.16
C LYS A 98 -9.08 5.95 -0.01
N ILE A 99 -8.58 6.24 1.19
CA ILE A 99 -9.03 5.60 2.43
C ILE A 99 -10.44 6.06 2.87
N PRO A 100 -11.17 5.25 3.65
CA PRO A 100 -10.83 3.88 4.06
C PRO A 100 -11.07 2.89 2.92
N LEU A 101 -10.05 2.10 2.59
CA LEU A 101 -10.14 1.05 1.59
C LEU A 101 -9.70 -0.28 2.21
N LYS A 102 -10.51 -1.32 2.03
CA LYS A 102 -10.12 -2.67 2.39
C LYS A 102 -9.21 -3.24 1.31
N VAL A 103 -8.19 -3.95 1.75
CA VAL A 103 -7.33 -4.74 0.88
C VAL A 103 -7.77 -6.22 0.91
N SER A 104 -7.62 -6.87 -0.24
CA SER A 104 -7.73 -8.31 -0.42
C SER A 104 -6.36 -8.82 -0.90
N GLY A 105 -6.16 -10.12 -0.94
CA GLY A 105 -4.93 -10.68 -1.48
C GLY A 105 -4.96 -12.19 -1.59
N ALA A 106 -3.89 -12.75 -2.12
CA ALA A 106 -3.64 -14.18 -2.20
C ALA A 106 -2.15 -14.46 -1.98
N ASN A 107 -1.85 -15.71 -1.62
CA ASN A 107 -0.49 -16.17 -1.45
C ASN A 107 0.03 -16.74 -2.77
N TYR A 108 0.92 -16.03 -3.45
CA TYR A 108 1.49 -16.40 -4.75
C TYR A 108 2.81 -17.14 -4.56
N VAL A 109 3.15 -18.05 -5.48
CA VAL A 109 4.52 -18.55 -5.55
C VAL A 109 5.49 -17.38 -5.65
N GLU A 110 6.62 -17.45 -4.95
CA GLU A 110 7.46 -16.28 -4.68
C GLU A 110 8.00 -15.55 -5.92
N ASP A 111 8.16 -16.24 -7.05
CA ASP A 111 8.59 -15.64 -8.32
C ASP A 111 7.42 -15.29 -9.26
N PHE A 112 6.17 -15.44 -8.80
CA PHE A 112 4.93 -15.30 -9.57
C PHE A 112 4.85 -16.21 -10.81
N ALA A 113 5.65 -17.27 -10.89
CA ALA A 113 5.69 -18.15 -12.05
C ALA A 113 4.32 -18.80 -12.32
N GLY A 114 3.83 -18.60 -13.54
CA GLY A 114 2.59 -19.23 -14.02
C GLY A 114 1.32 -18.76 -13.31
N ASP A 115 1.35 -17.62 -12.60
CA ASP A 115 0.20 -17.07 -11.86
C ASP A 115 -0.33 -18.02 -10.75
N VAL A 116 0.52 -18.94 -10.27
CA VAL A 116 0.16 -19.95 -9.28
C VAL A 116 -0.01 -19.31 -7.90
N ASN A 117 -1.17 -19.50 -7.28
CA ASN A 117 -1.49 -18.95 -5.97
C ASN A 117 -2.44 -19.85 -5.15
N LYS A 118 -2.52 -19.55 -3.85
CA LYS A 118 -3.45 -20.13 -2.88
C LYS A 118 -4.14 -19.02 -2.08
N PRO A 119 -5.32 -19.27 -1.49
CA PRO A 119 -5.96 -18.28 -0.61
C PRO A 119 -5.04 -17.83 0.52
N ALA A 120 -5.06 -16.54 0.83
CA ALA A 120 -4.36 -15.98 1.99
C ALA A 120 -5.23 -16.07 3.25
N ASP A 121 -4.58 -16.24 4.41
CA ASP A 121 -5.26 -16.12 5.70
C ASP A 121 -5.34 -14.64 6.06
N ILE A 122 -6.51 -14.02 5.82
CA ILE A 122 -6.74 -12.59 6.04
C ILE A 122 -7.69 -12.42 7.21
N ARG A 123 -7.23 -11.71 8.25
CA ARG A 123 -8.02 -11.35 9.42
C ARG A 123 -8.17 -9.84 9.51
N THR A 124 -9.38 -9.34 9.79
CA THR A 124 -9.57 -7.91 10.11
C THR A 124 -9.28 -7.68 11.58
N GLU A 125 -8.42 -6.71 11.87
CA GLU A 125 -8.08 -6.29 13.22
C GLU A 125 -9.05 -5.23 13.77
N SER A 126 -9.04 -5.03 15.08
CA SER A 126 -9.92 -4.06 15.76
C SER A 126 -9.71 -2.61 15.31
N ASP A 127 -8.52 -2.27 14.81
CA ASP A 127 -8.20 -0.94 14.26
C ASP A 127 -8.54 -0.80 12.76
N GLY A 128 -9.17 -1.83 12.16
CA GLY A 128 -9.56 -1.87 10.76
C GLY A 128 -8.45 -2.27 9.79
N SER A 129 -7.21 -2.48 10.26
CA SER A 129 -6.15 -3.06 9.44
C SER A 129 -6.44 -4.53 9.11
N ILE A 130 -5.80 -5.06 8.07
CA ILE A 130 -5.80 -6.49 7.80
C ILE A 130 -4.51 -7.13 8.27
N SER A 131 -4.59 -8.25 8.95
CA SER A 131 -3.45 -9.10 9.28
C SER A 131 -3.43 -10.30 8.36
N THR A 132 -2.22 -10.75 8.05
CA THR A 132 -1.99 -11.95 7.26
C THR A 132 -0.59 -12.51 7.47
N THR A 133 -0.40 -13.74 7.03
CA THR A 133 0.85 -14.50 7.10
C THR A 133 1.30 -14.90 5.69
N CYS A 134 2.61 -15.03 5.51
CA CYS A 134 3.23 -15.55 4.30
C CYS A 134 4.44 -16.42 4.65
N GLY A 135 4.96 -17.16 3.67
CA GLY A 135 6.06 -18.11 3.82
C GLY A 135 5.80 -19.43 3.11
N ASP A 136 6.65 -20.43 3.40
CA ASP A 136 6.59 -21.77 2.79
C ASP A 136 6.65 -21.76 1.26
N GLY A 137 7.45 -20.87 0.68
CA GLY A 137 7.56 -20.70 -0.77
C GLY A 137 6.47 -19.81 -1.39
N TYR A 138 5.70 -19.09 -0.58
CA TYR A 138 4.67 -18.16 -1.03
C TYR A 138 4.82 -16.76 -0.43
N ASN A 139 4.74 -15.74 -1.28
CA ASN A 139 4.58 -14.35 -0.87
C ASN A 139 3.10 -14.02 -0.66
N PHE A 140 2.79 -12.99 0.13
CA PHE A 140 1.45 -12.40 0.16
C PHE A 140 1.37 -11.20 -0.77
N HIS A 141 0.62 -11.33 -1.86
CA HIS A 141 0.34 -10.23 -2.79
C HIS A 141 -1.06 -9.67 -2.51
N PHE A 142 -1.18 -8.35 -2.41
CA PHE A 142 -2.43 -7.69 -2.04
C PHE A 142 -2.76 -6.48 -2.90
N TRP A 143 -4.05 -6.18 -2.98
CA TRP A 143 -4.63 -5.14 -3.80
C TRP A 143 -5.96 -4.65 -3.19
N PRO A 144 -6.53 -3.52 -3.65
CA PRO A 144 -7.86 -3.08 -3.25
C PRO A 144 -8.92 -4.18 -3.43
N SER A 145 -9.74 -4.44 -2.41
CA SER A 145 -10.82 -5.43 -2.53
C SER A 145 -11.86 -5.07 -3.60
N THR A 146 -11.94 -3.79 -3.98
CA THR A 146 -12.80 -3.27 -5.04
C THR A 146 -12.20 -3.40 -6.43
N GLY A 147 -10.95 -3.87 -6.55
CA GLY A 147 -10.24 -4.00 -7.81
C GLY A 147 -9.66 -2.68 -8.33
N ARG A 148 -9.75 -2.48 -9.64
CA ARG A 148 -9.10 -1.36 -10.36
C ARG A 148 -9.92 -0.08 -10.28
N PHE A 149 -9.26 1.05 -10.50
CA PHE A 149 -9.84 2.38 -10.46
C PHE A 149 -9.68 3.09 -11.80
N THR A 150 -10.63 3.92 -12.17
CA THR A 150 -10.55 4.76 -13.38
C THR A 150 -9.50 5.84 -13.21
N ILE A 151 -8.80 6.18 -14.29
CA ILE A 151 -7.78 7.23 -14.30
C ILE A 151 -8.07 8.29 -15.37
N PRO A 152 -7.69 9.56 -15.16
CA PRO A 152 -7.80 10.60 -16.19
C PRO A 152 -6.68 10.51 -17.21
N ASN A 153 -6.79 11.27 -18.30
CA ASN A 153 -5.70 11.42 -19.28
C ASN A 153 -4.59 12.37 -18.81
N ASP A 154 -4.83 13.14 -17.73
CA ASP A 154 -3.93 14.17 -17.20
C ASP A 154 -2.98 13.60 -16.13
N ILE A 155 -2.06 12.71 -16.52
CA ILE A 155 -1.18 11.97 -15.60
C ILE A 155 0.28 12.13 -15.98
N ALA A 156 1.03 12.87 -15.17
CA ALA A 156 2.49 13.01 -15.26
C ALA A 156 3.24 11.89 -14.53
N GLY A 157 2.55 11.10 -13.71
CA GLY A 157 3.12 9.99 -12.97
C GLY A 157 2.24 9.53 -11.82
N CYS A 158 2.74 8.58 -11.06
CA CYS A 158 2.02 7.93 -9.98
C CYS A 158 2.84 7.87 -8.69
N PHE A 159 2.13 7.83 -7.58
CA PHE A 159 2.65 7.57 -6.25
C PHE A 159 1.74 6.57 -5.52
N VAL A 160 2.35 5.57 -4.87
CA VAL A 160 1.66 4.55 -4.05
C VAL A 160 2.29 4.51 -2.66
N THR A 161 1.45 4.46 -1.63
CA THR A 161 1.87 4.22 -0.24
C THR A 161 0.98 3.17 0.41
N VAL A 162 1.58 2.42 1.34
CA VAL A 162 0.85 1.63 2.32
C VAL A 162 1.55 1.72 3.67
N LYS A 163 0.83 1.48 4.76
CA LYS A 163 1.42 1.31 6.08
C LYS A 163 1.36 -0.14 6.51
N ALA A 164 2.46 -0.62 7.09
CA ALA A 164 2.49 -1.92 7.74
C ALA A 164 3.29 -1.90 9.04
N ARG A 165 3.01 -2.89 9.89
CA ARG A 165 3.80 -3.23 11.08
C ARG A 165 3.79 -4.73 11.31
N LEU A 166 4.64 -5.19 12.20
CA LEU A 166 4.72 -6.57 12.66
C LEU A 166 3.98 -6.73 13.99
N ILE A 167 3.08 -7.70 14.09
CA ILE A 167 2.45 -8.11 15.35
C ILE A 167 2.56 -9.62 15.54
N LEU A 168 2.47 -10.05 16.80
CA LEU A 168 2.30 -11.45 17.14
C LEU A 168 0.94 -11.95 16.62
N ASP A 169 0.93 -13.08 15.91
CA ASP A 169 -0.31 -13.62 15.35
C ASP A 169 -1.18 -14.29 16.41
N ASP A 170 -0.58 -15.10 17.29
CA ASP A 170 -1.22 -15.61 18.51
C ASP A 170 -0.80 -14.75 19.71
N ILE A 171 -1.74 -13.97 20.25
CA ILE A 171 -1.49 -13.09 21.42
C ILE A 171 -1.00 -13.84 22.67
N ASN A 172 -1.19 -15.15 22.75
CA ASN A 172 -0.71 -16.00 23.85
C ASN A 172 0.63 -16.70 23.55
N GLY A 173 1.18 -16.51 22.34
CA GLY A 173 2.45 -17.07 21.89
C GLY A 173 3.67 -16.41 22.54
N ILE A 174 4.85 -16.95 22.22
CA ILE A 174 6.12 -16.33 22.62
C ILE A 174 6.37 -15.11 21.74
N ASP A 175 6.60 -13.96 22.37
CA ASP A 175 6.99 -12.76 21.66
C ASP A 175 8.51 -12.75 21.37
N ASP A 176 8.87 -13.23 20.18
CA ASP A 176 10.20 -13.15 19.58
C ASP A 176 10.22 -12.38 18.25
N ARG A 177 9.44 -11.29 18.21
CA ARG A 177 9.24 -10.45 17.02
C ARG A 177 10.53 -9.87 16.45
N ASP A 178 11.59 -9.80 17.26
CA ASP A 178 12.94 -9.39 16.86
C ASP A 178 13.58 -10.37 15.87
N LYS A 179 13.17 -11.64 15.88
CA LYS A 179 13.63 -12.71 14.98
C LYS A 179 12.78 -12.86 13.72
N ALA A 180 11.61 -12.24 13.67
CA ALA A 180 10.78 -12.24 12.46
C ALA A 180 11.41 -11.31 11.41
N LYS A 181 11.65 -11.84 10.21
CA LYS A 181 12.29 -11.09 9.11
C LYS A 181 11.41 -11.17 7.87
N TYR A 182 10.47 -10.24 7.81
CA TYR A 182 9.58 -10.05 6.67
C TYR A 182 9.89 -8.75 5.96
N LEU A 183 9.83 -8.78 4.65
CA LEU A 183 10.08 -7.65 3.76
C LEU A 183 8.78 -7.25 3.09
N MET A 184 8.54 -5.95 2.95
CA MET A 184 7.41 -5.44 2.16
C MET A 184 7.89 -4.45 1.10
N SER A 185 7.21 -4.49 -0.04
CA SER A 185 7.28 -3.54 -1.14
C SER A 185 5.87 -3.22 -1.62
N VAL A 186 5.71 -2.07 -2.25
CA VAL A 186 4.48 -1.66 -2.96
C VAL A 186 4.78 -1.30 -4.39
N GLY A 187 3.75 -1.37 -5.22
CA GLY A 187 3.81 -0.98 -6.60
C GLY A 187 2.41 -0.70 -7.15
N GLY A 188 2.32 -0.67 -8.46
CA GLY A 188 1.06 -0.48 -9.15
C GLY A 188 1.18 -0.81 -10.62
N ASP A 189 0.03 -0.95 -11.25
CA ASP A 189 -0.08 -1.25 -12.68
C ASP A 189 -1.02 -0.25 -13.34
N TRP A 190 -0.62 0.21 -14.53
CA TRP A 190 -1.57 0.74 -15.50
C TRP A 190 -2.31 -0.42 -16.15
N TRP A 191 -3.57 -0.22 -16.48
CA TRP A 191 -4.43 -1.21 -17.11
C TRP A 191 -5.22 -0.59 -18.26
N LEU A 192 -5.39 -1.38 -19.33
CA LEU A 192 -6.19 -0.99 -20.49
C LEU A 192 -7.62 -0.56 -20.07
N SER A 193 -8.25 -1.32 -19.15
CA SER A 193 -9.56 -1.00 -18.60
C SER A 193 -9.80 -1.67 -17.24
N LEU A 194 -10.91 -1.29 -16.59
CA LEU A 194 -11.34 -1.88 -15.31
C LEU A 194 -11.54 -3.41 -15.37
N THR A 195 -11.82 -3.95 -16.55
CA THR A 195 -12.20 -5.37 -16.73
C THR A 195 -11.25 -6.15 -17.63
N ALA A 196 -10.19 -5.53 -18.14
CA ALA A 196 -9.22 -6.20 -19.00
C ALA A 196 -8.61 -7.44 -18.30
N PRO A 197 -8.63 -8.63 -18.92
CA PRO A 197 -7.95 -9.78 -18.33
C PRO A 197 -6.44 -9.56 -18.37
N TRP A 198 -5.70 -10.23 -17.48
CA TRP A 198 -4.25 -10.32 -17.63
C TRP A 198 -3.92 -11.11 -18.91
N ASP A 199 -3.07 -10.54 -19.77
CA ASP A 199 -2.58 -11.17 -21.01
C ASP A 199 -1.10 -10.85 -21.18
N ASN A 200 -0.28 -11.39 -20.26
CA ASN A 200 1.18 -11.36 -20.35
C ASN A 200 1.75 -9.98 -20.74
N TRP A 201 1.42 -8.95 -19.95
CA TRP A 201 1.88 -7.55 -20.11
C TRP A 201 1.36 -6.79 -21.33
N LYS A 202 0.39 -7.34 -22.08
CA LYS A 202 -0.26 -6.61 -23.19
C LYS A 202 -1.40 -5.72 -22.71
N THR A 203 -2.03 -6.08 -21.60
CA THR A 203 -3.20 -5.39 -21.02
C THR A 203 -2.88 -4.60 -19.77
N ASN A 204 -1.67 -4.78 -19.23
CA ASN A 204 -1.15 -4.05 -18.09
C ASN A 204 0.35 -3.76 -18.24
N TRP A 205 0.78 -2.66 -17.66
CA TRP A 205 2.17 -2.20 -17.60
C TRP A 205 2.46 -1.87 -16.15
N ASP A 206 3.54 -2.42 -15.64
CA ASP A 206 4.06 -2.06 -14.33
C ASP A 206 4.38 -0.57 -14.29
N ILE A 207 3.93 0.09 -13.22
CA ILE A 207 4.27 1.49 -12.91
C ILE A 207 5.64 1.55 -12.23
N GLY A 208 5.89 0.57 -11.35
CA GLY A 208 7.14 0.42 -10.62
C GLY A 208 6.97 -0.47 -9.40
N ILE A 209 8.11 -0.86 -8.85
CA ILE A 209 8.23 -1.66 -7.64
C ILE A 209 9.14 -0.91 -6.67
N GLY A 210 8.59 -0.54 -5.52
CA GLY A 210 9.36 0.07 -4.43
C GLY A 210 10.37 -0.89 -3.84
N ARG A 211 11.36 -0.36 -3.11
CA ARG A 211 12.38 -1.20 -2.49
C ARG A 211 11.77 -2.06 -1.39
N PHE A 212 12.29 -3.28 -1.23
CA PHE A 212 11.92 -4.12 -0.11
C PHE A 212 12.56 -3.62 1.18
N ARG A 213 11.74 -3.45 2.22
CA ARG A 213 12.17 -3.02 3.56
C ARG A 213 11.64 -3.95 4.63
N PHE A 214 12.38 -4.10 5.72
CA PHE A 214 11.97 -4.99 6.82
C PHE A 214 10.77 -4.42 7.57
N ILE A 215 9.69 -5.18 7.68
CA ILE A 215 8.56 -4.77 8.53
C ILE A 215 9.02 -4.74 9.99
N THR A 216 8.71 -3.66 10.70
CA THR A 216 9.07 -3.43 12.10
C THR A 216 7.83 -3.46 13.00
N PRO A 217 7.98 -3.58 14.33
CA PRO A 217 6.84 -3.48 15.26
C PRO A 217 6.10 -2.13 15.20
N GLU A 218 6.79 -1.07 14.79
CA GLU A 218 6.21 0.26 14.57
C GLU A 218 5.59 0.37 13.18
N TRP A 219 4.48 1.13 13.10
CA TRP A 219 3.90 1.50 11.82
C TRP A 219 4.90 2.31 11.00
N LYS A 220 5.16 1.85 9.77
CA LYS A 220 5.93 2.60 8.79
C LYS A 220 5.30 2.52 7.41
N SER A 221 5.61 3.52 6.59
CA SER A 221 5.18 3.54 5.19
C SER A 221 6.17 2.83 4.28
N PHE A 222 5.62 2.24 3.23
CA PHE A 222 6.34 1.66 2.09
C PHE A 222 5.82 2.35 0.85
N ASN A 223 6.73 2.80 -0.01
CA ASN A 223 6.41 3.76 -1.05
C ASN A 223 6.88 3.31 -2.42
N MET A 224 6.19 3.77 -3.47
CA MET A 224 6.63 3.70 -4.86
C MET A 224 6.22 4.98 -5.57
N TYR A 225 7.08 5.50 -6.45
CA TYR A 225 6.72 6.58 -7.37
C TYR A 225 7.38 6.41 -8.73
N SER A 226 6.73 6.98 -9.76
CA SER A 226 7.18 6.82 -11.15
C SER A 226 7.75 8.09 -11.79
N VAL A 227 7.63 9.24 -11.13
CA VAL A 227 8.17 10.53 -11.61
C VAL A 227 9.68 10.65 -11.37
N PRO A 228 10.40 11.57 -12.06
CA PRO A 228 11.77 11.92 -11.69
C PRO A 228 11.90 12.37 -10.23
N GLU A 229 13.07 12.15 -9.62
CA GLU A 229 13.33 12.54 -8.23
C GLU A 229 13.10 14.02 -7.98
N ASP A 230 13.62 14.89 -8.86
CA ASP A 230 13.41 16.34 -8.74
C ASP A 230 11.93 16.71 -8.80
N THR A 231 11.12 16.00 -9.60
CA THR A 231 9.67 16.21 -9.64
C THR A 231 9.02 15.85 -8.31
N MET A 232 9.41 14.71 -7.71
CA MET A 232 8.92 14.28 -6.39
C MET A 232 9.34 15.27 -5.29
N ARG A 233 10.58 15.75 -5.30
CA ARG A 233 11.08 16.75 -4.33
C ARG A 233 10.36 18.09 -4.44
N ASN A 234 10.15 18.57 -5.66
CA ASN A 234 9.55 19.88 -5.91
C ASN A 234 8.02 19.88 -5.78
N ASN A 235 7.39 18.71 -5.91
CA ASN A 235 5.95 18.53 -5.81
C ASN A 235 5.67 17.37 -4.84
N PRO A 236 5.94 17.52 -3.54
CA PRO A 236 5.78 16.40 -2.62
C PRO A 236 4.29 16.12 -2.37
N PRO A 237 3.88 14.84 -2.22
CA PRO A 237 2.52 14.48 -1.86
C PRO A 237 2.10 15.07 -0.51
N LEU A 238 0.80 15.37 -0.36
CA LEU A 238 0.25 16.14 0.77
C LEU A 238 0.47 15.52 2.17
N TYR A 239 0.77 14.22 2.27
CA TYR A 239 1.01 13.55 3.55
C TYR A 239 2.49 13.58 4.00
N THR A 240 3.38 14.19 3.20
CA THR A 240 4.78 14.47 3.60
C THR A 240 4.83 15.65 4.57
N VAL A 241 5.74 15.62 5.54
CA VAL A 241 5.96 16.77 6.44
C VAL A 241 6.32 17.99 5.58
N ALA A 242 5.51 19.05 5.64
CA ALA A 242 5.98 20.36 5.24
C ALA A 242 7.24 20.67 6.06
N SER A 243 8.33 21.01 5.39
CA SER A 243 9.55 21.48 6.05
C SER A 243 9.19 22.53 7.12
N PRO A 244 9.92 22.64 8.25
CA PRO A 244 9.53 23.46 9.41
C PRO A 244 9.28 24.95 9.13
N THR A 245 9.56 25.42 7.91
CA THR A 245 9.41 26.80 7.45
C THR A 245 8.04 27.15 6.86
N ASN A 246 7.09 26.21 6.71
CA ASN A 246 5.82 26.46 6.00
C ASN A 246 4.53 26.13 6.79
N ILE A 247 4.56 26.21 8.12
CA ILE A 247 3.37 25.92 8.95
C ILE A 247 2.27 27.00 8.82
N ASP A 248 2.58 28.19 8.28
CA ASP A 248 1.64 29.32 8.28
C ASP A 248 0.81 29.52 6.99
N MET A 249 0.80 28.59 6.01
CA MET A 249 0.09 28.82 4.73
C MET A 249 -0.92 27.75 4.26
N LEU A 250 -1.28 26.74 5.06
CA LEU A 250 -2.10 25.61 4.56
C LEU A 250 -3.47 25.41 5.23
N ILE A 251 -4.05 26.44 5.86
CA ILE A 251 -5.43 26.38 6.35
C ILE A 251 -6.22 27.62 5.91
N THR A 252 -6.31 27.87 4.60
CA THR A 252 -7.41 28.67 4.04
C THR A 252 -7.66 28.18 2.63
N ASP A 253 -8.92 27.90 2.31
CA ASP A 253 -9.45 27.52 0.98
C ASP A 253 -9.44 26.03 0.63
N TYR A 254 -10.13 25.24 1.45
CA TYR A 254 -11.00 24.20 0.90
C TYR A 254 -12.44 24.74 0.91
N PRO A 255 -13.18 24.71 -0.22
CA PRO A 255 -14.62 24.97 -0.16
C PRO A 255 -15.27 23.94 0.76
N GLU A 256 -16.11 24.43 1.67
CA GLU A 256 -16.87 23.64 2.64
C GLU A 256 -17.46 22.39 1.98
N MET A 257 -16.98 21.21 2.39
CA MET A 257 -17.74 19.98 2.16
C MET A 257 -18.85 19.92 3.21
N GLU A 258 -20.09 19.83 2.74
CA GLU A 258 -21.26 19.53 3.56
C GLU A 258 -21.01 18.27 4.39
N VAL A 259 -20.71 18.48 5.67
CA VAL A 259 -20.75 17.42 6.67
C VAL A 259 -22.23 17.15 6.94
N PHE A 260 -22.80 16.12 6.31
CA PHE A 260 -24.09 15.60 6.76
C PHE A 260 -23.89 14.99 8.15
N PRO A 261 -24.50 15.55 9.22
CA PRO A 261 -24.32 15.02 10.56
C PRO A 261 -25.01 13.66 10.66
N VAL A 262 -24.25 12.64 11.07
CA VAL A 262 -24.81 11.38 11.56
C VAL A 262 -25.48 11.69 12.91
N PRO A 263 -26.81 11.56 13.06
CA PRO A 263 -27.45 11.82 14.34
C PRO A 263 -27.18 10.66 15.29
N CYS A 264 -26.15 10.78 16.13
CA CYS A 264 -26.05 9.98 17.35
C CYS A 264 -27.00 10.53 18.42
N LYS A 265 -28.13 9.85 18.61
CA LYS A 265 -28.85 9.72 19.88
C LYS A 265 -29.06 8.21 20.04
N GLY A 266 -28.38 7.48 20.92
CA GLY A 266 -28.38 7.65 22.37
C GLY A 266 -29.18 6.49 22.98
N ILE A 267 -28.46 5.54 23.57
CA ILE A 267 -28.85 4.61 24.66
C ILE A 267 -29.79 3.42 24.35
N CYS A 268 -29.39 2.26 24.90
CA CYS A 268 -30.15 1.05 25.28
C CYS A 268 -30.35 -0.10 24.28
N ASN A 269 -29.63 -1.20 24.58
CA ASN A 269 -30.12 -2.54 24.92
C ASN A 269 -31.13 -3.30 24.02
N ILE A 270 -30.82 -4.60 23.89
CA ILE A 270 -31.70 -5.79 23.72
C ILE A 270 -31.88 -6.35 22.29
N GLU A 271 -31.29 -7.55 22.16
CA GLU A 271 -31.79 -8.80 21.56
C GLU A 271 -32.41 -8.90 20.15
N PHE A 272 -31.86 -9.91 19.45
CA PHE A 272 -32.53 -10.97 18.68
C PHE A 272 -33.12 -10.70 17.27
N LEU A 273 -32.78 -11.68 16.43
CA LEU A 273 -33.53 -12.35 15.36
C LEU A 273 -33.42 -11.85 13.91
N PHE A 274 -32.73 -12.71 13.15
CA PHE A 274 -33.12 -13.20 11.84
C PHE A 274 -34.55 -12.85 11.39
N ARG A 275 -34.66 -12.25 10.20
CA ARG A 275 -35.69 -12.63 9.23
C ARG A 275 -35.22 -12.39 7.80
N ILE A 276 -35.22 -13.49 7.05
CA ILE A 276 -35.27 -13.58 5.60
C ILE A 276 -36.55 -12.87 5.12
N GLN A 277 -36.45 -12.03 4.08
CA GLN A 277 -37.55 -11.94 3.10
C GLN A 277 -37.05 -11.52 1.71
N LEU A 278 -37.16 -12.51 0.83
CA LEU A 278 -37.30 -12.51 -0.62
C LEU A 278 -38.08 -11.33 -1.27
N MET A 279 -37.61 -11.00 -2.48
CA MET A 279 -38.35 -10.90 -3.76
C MET A 279 -38.76 -9.55 -4.37
N TYR A 280 -38.64 -9.59 -5.71
CA TYR A 280 -39.20 -8.78 -6.82
C TYR A 280 -38.32 -7.60 -7.30
N GLN A 281 -37.84 -7.56 -8.56
CA GLN A 281 -38.19 -8.27 -9.80
C GLN A 281 -36.94 -8.68 -10.59
#